data_AF-A0A136KTC7-F1
#
_entry.id   AF-A0A136KTC7-F1
#
_cell.length_a   1.000
_cell.length_b   1.000
_cell.length_c   1.000
_cell.angle_alpha   90.00
_cell.angle_beta   90.00
_cell.angle_gamma   90.00
#
_symmetry.space_group_name_H-M   'P 1'
#
loop_
_entity.id
_entity.type
_entity.pdbx_description
1 polymer ?
#
loop_
_entity_poly.entity_id
_entity_poly.type
_entity_poly.pdbx_seq_one_letter_code
_entity_poly.pdbx_strand_id
1 'polypeptide(L)'
;MEASIYERIGGEETLRRLVDEFYARVEQDPVLRPVFPDDLEPGKEWQFLFLSQYFGGPADYNVMRGHPRLRARHMPYAIDQRAQQAWLDHMLEAIDVVGIQEPMRAEMREYFKRSSEVMINRYIPETAEGSST
;
A
#
# COMPACT_ATOMS: atom_id res chain seq x y z
N MET A 1 -21.06 -0.41 20.69
CA MET A 1 -19.81 -0.03 19.99
C MET A 1 -20.00 -0.46 18.56
N GLU A 2 -19.74 0.42 17.59
CA GLU A 2 -19.75 0.04 16.18
C GLU A 2 -18.57 -0.89 15.90
N ALA A 3 -18.77 -1.88 15.03
CA ALA A 3 -17.71 -2.79 14.61
C ALA A 3 -16.64 -2.02 13.83
N SER A 4 -15.37 -2.35 14.08
CA SER A 4 -14.23 -1.78 13.36
C SER A 4 -14.30 -2.10 11.86
N ILE A 5 -13.55 -1.34 11.03
CA ILE A 5 -13.42 -1.67 9.59
C ILE A 5 -12.87 -3.09 9.45
N TYR A 6 -11.87 -3.46 10.26
CA TYR A 6 -11.29 -4.80 10.30
C TYR A 6 -12.38 -5.89 10.47
N GLU A 7 -13.23 -5.77 11.48
CA GLU A 7 -14.32 -6.75 11.69
C GLU A 7 -15.34 -6.73 10.55
N ARG A 8 -15.69 -5.54 10.04
CA ARG A 8 -16.71 -5.37 8.99
C ARG A 8 -16.29 -5.94 7.63
N ILE A 9 -15.00 -6.03 7.35
CA ILE A 9 -14.50 -6.62 6.11
C ILE A 9 -14.22 -8.13 6.21
N GLY A 10 -14.41 -8.75 7.38
CA GLY A 10 -14.11 -10.18 7.60
C GLY A 10 -12.75 -10.44 8.27
N GLY A 11 -12.09 -9.41 8.80
CA GLY A 11 -10.89 -9.53 9.61
C GLY A 11 -9.65 -10.00 8.83
N GLU A 12 -8.88 -10.88 9.47
CA GLU A 12 -7.57 -11.34 9.01
C GLU A 12 -7.64 -11.96 7.62
N GLU A 13 -8.62 -12.82 7.37
CA GLU A 13 -8.73 -13.55 6.10
C GLU A 13 -8.83 -12.59 4.91
N THR A 14 -9.68 -11.57 5.01
CA THR A 14 -9.85 -10.58 3.94
C THR A 14 -8.61 -9.71 3.77
N LEU A 15 -7.95 -9.29 4.86
CA LEU A 15 -6.74 -8.47 4.75
C LEU A 15 -5.54 -9.25 4.22
N ARG A 16 -5.38 -10.53 4.60
CA ARG A 16 -4.37 -11.44 4.02
C ARG A 16 -4.56 -11.53 2.51
N ARG A 17 -5.79 -11.84 2.08
CA ARG A 17 -6.14 -11.90 0.65
C ARG A 17 -5.90 -10.58 -0.07
N LEU A 18 -6.23 -9.44 0.54
CA LEU A 18 -5.98 -8.12 -0.04
C LEU A 18 -4.49 -7.89 -0.28
N VAL A 19 -3.67 -8.19 0.72
CA VAL A 19 -2.21 -8.05 0.64
C VAL A 19 -1.65 -9.01 -0.41
N ASP A 20 -2.09 -10.27 -0.43
CA ASP A 20 -1.63 -11.25 -1.41
C ASP A 20 -1.99 -10.83 -2.85
N GLU A 21 -3.22 -10.38 -3.10
CA GLU A 21 -3.64 -9.87 -4.41
C GLU A 21 -2.84 -8.63 -4.85
N PHE A 22 -2.56 -7.73 -3.91
CA PHE A 22 -1.74 -6.56 -4.16
C PHE A 22 -0.30 -6.95 -4.54
N TYR A 23 0.36 -7.80 -3.75
CA TYR A 23 1.75 -8.21 -4.00
C TYR A 23 1.90 -9.10 -5.24
N ALA A 24 0.89 -9.90 -5.60
CA ALA A 24 0.87 -10.66 -6.85
C ALA A 24 0.91 -9.74 -8.10
N ARG A 25 0.37 -8.53 -7.99
CA ARG A 25 0.44 -7.49 -9.03
C ARG A 25 1.77 -6.75 -9.02
N VAL A 26 2.26 -6.39 -7.83
CA VAL A 26 3.59 -5.77 -7.65
C VAL A 26 4.69 -6.61 -8.28
N GLU A 27 4.67 -7.94 -8.08
CA GLU A 27 5.67 -8.86 -8.64
C GLU A 27 5.75 -8.77 -10.18
N GLN A 28 4.61 -8.51 -10.84
CA GLN A 28 4.49 -8.47 -12.29
C GLN A 28 4.66 -7.07 -12.89
N ASP A 29 4.67 -6.03 -12.06
CA ASP A 29 4.71 -4.64 -12.52
C ASP A 29 6.18 -4.17 -12.72
N PRO A 30 6.59 -3.81 -13.95
CA PRO A 30 7.97 -3.40 -14.24
C PRO A 30 8.35 -2.03 -13.65
N VAL A 31 7.38 -1.21 -13.25
CA VAL A 31 7.59 0.07 -12.54
C VAL A 31 7.86 -0.20 -11.07
N LEU A 32 7.06 -1.07 -10.45
CA LEU A 32 7.16 -1.32 -9.01
C LEU A 32 8.25 -2.32 -8.67
N ARG A 33 8.45 -3.37 -9.47
CA ARG A 33 9.36 -4.46 -9.11
C ARG A 33 10.78 -3.99 -8.78
N PRO A 34 11.38 -3.00 -9.47
CA PRO A 34 12.69 -2.44 -9.10
C PRO A 34 12.70 -1.62 -7.81
N VAL A 35 11.54 -1.15 -7.33
CA VAL A 35 11.40 -0.38 -6.07
C VAL A 35 11.34 -1.32 -4.87
N PHE A 36 10.78 -2.52 -5.04
CA PHE A 36 10.64 -3.51 -3.98
C PHE A 36 11.89 -4.40 -3.83
N PRO A 37 12.16 -4.94 -2.63
CA PRO A 37 13.18 -5.96 -2.43
C PRO A 37 12.91 -7.23 -3.24
N ASP A 38 13.92 -8.08 -3.40
CA ASP A 38 13.75 -9.36 -4.11
C ASP A 38 12.84 -10.35 -3.38
N ASP A 39 12.93 -10.38 -2.05
CA ASP A 39 12.02 -11.13 -1.21
C ASP A 39 10.87 -10.23 -0.75
N LEU A 40 9.66 -10.51 -1.25
CA LEU A 40 8.45 -9.75 -0.94
C LEU A 40 7.75 -10.24 0.34
N GLU A 41 8.07 -11.44 0.85
CA GLU A 41 7.35 -12.04 1.97
C GLU A 41 7.40 -11.20 3.25
N PRO A 42 8.55 -10.64 3.66
CA PRO A 42 8.56 -9.71 4.79
C PRO A 42 7.67 -8.49 4.55
N GLY A 43 7.67 -7.94 3.33
CA GLY A 43 6.84 -6.81 2.96
C GLY A 43 5.34 -7.08 3.11
N LYS A 44 4.89 -8.26 2.66
CA LYS A 44 3.52 -8.74 2.82
C LYS A 44 3.12 -8.76 4.30
N GLU A 45 3.93 -9.41 5.14
CA GLU A 45 3.64 -9.52 6.57
C GLU A 45 3.55 -8.13 7.23
N TRP A 46 4.49 -7.23 6.94
CA TRP A 46 4.48 -5.89 7.53
C TRP A 46 3.29 -5.05 7.07
N GLN A 47 2.86 -5.19 5.82
CA GLN A 47 1.69 -4.50 5.32
C GLN A 47 0.41 -5.07 5.96
N PHE A 48 0.27 -6.39 6.04
CA PHE A 48 -0.84 -7.04 6.72
C PHE A 48 -0.97 -6.57 8.17
N LEU A 49 0.09 -6.69 8.97
CA LEU A 49 0.07 -6.28 10.38
C LEU A 49 -0.26 -4.79 10.53
N PHE A 50 0.29 -3.94 9.67
CA PHE A 50 0.01 -2.52 9.69
C PHE A 50 -1.46 -2.22 9.41
N LEU A 51 -2.03 -2.81 8.35
CA LEU A 51 -3.44 -2.59 7.97
C LEU A 51 -4.40 -3.17 9.01
N SER A 52 -4.10 -4.35 9.56
CA SER A 52 -4.86 -4.95 10.66
C SER A 52 -4.95 -4.00 11.84
N GLN A 53 -3.81 -3.49 12.31
CA GLN A 53 -3.80 -2.50 13.40
C GLN A 53 -4.51 -1.20 13.01
N TYR A 54 -4.26 -0.68 11.80
CA TYR A 54 -4.81 0.61 11.36
C TYR A 54 -6.34 0.59 11.27
N PHE A 55 -6.92 -0.51 10.82
CA PHE A 55 -8.38 -0.66 10.65
C PHE A 55 -9.10 -1.20 11.90
N GLY A 56 -8.41 -1.26 13.04
CA GLY A 56 -9.00 -1.59 14.35
C GLY A 56 -8.90 -3.06 14.77
N GLY A 57 -8.08 -3.85 14.09
CA GLY A 57 -7.69 -5.20 14.51
C GLY A 57 -6.53 -5.22 15.51
N PRO A 58 -5.83 -6.37 15.65
CA PRO A 58 -4.72 -6.53 16.59
C PRO A 58 -3.59 -5.50 16.41
N ALA A 59 -3.00 -5.05 17.52
CA ALA A 59 -1.95 -4.03 17.54
C ALA A 59 -0.51 -4.59 17.35
N ASP A 60 -0.40 -5.71 16.64
CA ASP A 60 0.83 -6.49 16.54
C ASP A 60 1.93 -5.73 15.77
N TYR A 61 1.56 -4.87 14.82
CA TYR A 61 2.54 -4.04 14.12
C TYR A 61 3.36 -3.20 15.09
N ASN A 62 2.72 -2.46 16.00
CA ASN A 62 3.46 -1.63 16.95
C ASN A 62 4.27 -2.46 17.94
N VAL A 63 3.76 -3.62 18.36
CA VAL A 63 4.49 -4.54 19.25
C VAL A 63 5.79 -5.01 18.58
N MET A 64 5.74 -5.38 17.31
CA MET A 64 6.89 -5.96 16.60
C MET A 64 7.81 -4.90 15.99
N ARG A 65 7.27 -3.77 15.53
CA ARG A 65 7.97 -2.78 14.69
C ARG A 65 8.11 -1.42 15.36
N GLY A 66 7.45 -1.19 16.49
CA GLY A 66 7.31 0.13 17.10
C GLY A 66 6.45 1.07 16.27
N HIS A 67 6.55 2.37 16.56
CA HIS A 67 5.75 3.40 15.89
C HIS A 67 5.86 3.32 14.34
N PRO A 68 4.75 3.44 13.59
CA PRO A 68 4.75 3.22 12.13
C PRO A 68 5.79 4.04 11.37
N ARG A 69 5.84 5.35 11.61
CA ARG A 69 6.78 6.29 10.94
C ARG A 69 6.87 6.01 9.43
N LEU A 70 5.71 5.86 8.78
CA LEU A 70 5.61 5.32 7.41
C LEU A 70 6.52 6.06 6.44
N ARG A 71 6.45 7.40 6.37
CA ARG A 71 7.31 8.19 5.47
C ARG A 71 8.80 7.89 5.67
N ALA A 72 9.27 7.81 6.91
CA ALA A 72 10.67 7.48 7.21
C ALA A 72 11.07 6.07 6.75
N ARG A 73 10.15 5.09 6.85
CA ARG A 73 10.38 3.71 6.35
C ARG A 73 10.37 3.63 4.82
N HIS A 74 9.73 4.59 4.15
CA HIS A 74 9.71 4.65 2.69
C HIS A 74 10.88 5.43 2.09
N MET A 75 11.59 6.25 2.87
CA MET A 75 12.76 7.05 2.42
C MET A 75 13.90 6.26 1.75
N PRO A 76 14.21 5.00 2.13
CA PRO A 76 15.25 4.23 1.45
C PRO A 76 14.91 3.88 -0.01
N TYR A 77 13.62 3.90 -0.39
CA TYR A 77 13.14 3.52 -1.72
C TYR A 77 12.88 4.77 -2.55
N ALA A 78 13.25 4.76 -3.83
CA ALA A 78 12.96 5.86 -4.74
C ALA A 78 11.51 5.78 -5.22
N ILE A 79 10.63 6.58 -4.61
CA ILE A 79 9.20 6.61 -4.93
C ILE A 79 8.91 7.93 -5.65
N ASP A 80 8.78 7.84 -6.98
CA ASP A 80 8.31 8.93 -7.83
C ASP A 80 6.79 8.87 -8.05
N GLN A 81 6.26 9.82 -8.82
CA GLN A 81 4.83 9.87 -9.15
C GLN A 81 4.35 8.62 -9.90
N ARG A 82 5.19 8.05 -10.77
CA ARG A 82 4.85 6.89 -11.59
C ARG A 82 4.73 5.63 -10.72
N ALA A 83 5.69 5.43 -9.82
CA ALA A 83 5.66 4.33 -8.84
C ALA A 83 4.49 4.49 -7.86
N GLN A 84 4.23 5.70 -7.38
CA GLN A 84 3.07 5.93 -6.49
C GLN A 84 1.75 5.62 -7.20
N GLN A 85 1.58 6.06 -8.45
CA GLN A 85 0.36 5.80 -9.22
C GLN A 85 0.17 4.30 -9.49
N ALA A 86 1.22 3.61 -9.96
CA ALA A 86 1.17 2.16 -10.19
C ALA A 86 0.83 1.40 -8.90
N TRP A 87 1.43 1.80 -7.76
CA TRP A 87 1.13 1.22 -6.45
C TRP A 87 -0.34 1.41 -6.07
N LEU A 88 -0.87 2.62 -6.26
CA LEU A 88 -2.25 2.96 -5.93
C LEU A 88 -3.23 2.17 -6.78
N ASP A 89 -3.01 2.11 -8.10
CA ASP A 89 -3.88 1.39 -9.03
C ASP A 89 -3.99 -0.08 -8.64
N HIS A 90 -2.87 -0.76 -8.37
CA HIS A 90 -2.88 -2.16 -7.93
C HIS A 90 -3.58 -2.38 -6.59
N MET A 91 -3.42 -1.47 -5.63
CA MET A 91 -4.11 -1.58 -4.34
C MET A 91 -5.62 -1.38 -4.49
N LEU A 92 -6.05 -0.42 -5.31
CA LEU A 92 -7.47 -0.18 -5.58
C LEU A 92 -8.11 -1.36 -6.32
N GLU A 93 -7.42 -1.94 -7.29
CA GLU A 93 -7.88 -3.17 -7.96
C GLU A 93 -7.95 -4.36 -6.99
N ALA A 94 -6.95 -4.53 -6.11
CA ALA A 94 -6.97 -5.59 -5.11
C ALA A 94 -8.17 -5.47 -4.17
N ILE A 95 -8.53 -4.25 -3.74
CA ILE A 95 -9.76 -3.97 -2.96
C ILE A 95 -11.02 -4.43 -3.71
N ASP A 96 -11.09 -4.19 -5.02
CA ASP A 96 -12.22 -4.60 -5.84
C ASP A 96 -12.30 -6.13 -5.95
N VAL A 97 -11.17 -6.79 -6.15
CA VAL A 97 -11.07 -8.25 -6.31
C VAL A 97 -11.45 -8.99 -5.04
N VAL A 98 -11.04 -8.51 -3.86
CA VAL A 98 -11.41 -9.17 -2.60
C VAL A 98 -12.87 -8.95 -2.20
N GLY A 99 -13.61 -8.12 -2.93
CA GLY A 99 -15.05 -7.97 -2.77
C GLY A 99 -15.47 -7.23 -1.50
N ILE A 100 -14.65 -6.28 -1.03
CA ILE A 100 -15.02 -5.42 0.11
C ILE A 100 -16.26 -4.61 -0.26
N GLN A 101 -17.28 -4.63 0.62
CA GLN A 101 -18.56 -3.97 0.39
C GLN A 101 -18.53 -2.50 0.85
N GLU A 102 -19.44 -1.69 0.30
CA GLU A 102 -19.66 -0.33 0.78
C GLU A 102 -20.23 -0.32 2.21
N PRO A 103 -19.93 0.69 3.05
CA PRO A 103 -19.07 1.86 2.77
C PRO A 103 -17.56 1.61 2.95
N MET A 104 -17.14 0.43 3.43
CA MET A 104 -15.73 0.13 3.77
C MET A 104 -14.83 0.24 2.55
N ARG A 105 -15.35 -0.17 1.39
CA ARG A 105 -14.66 -0.03 0.11
C ARG A 105 -14.30 1.42 -0.15
N ALA A 106 -15.26 2.35 -0.12
CA ALA A 106 -14.97 3.77 -0.30
C ALA A 106 -13.99 4.32 0.75
N GLU A 107 -14.18 3.97 2.02
CA GLU A 107 -13.31 4.42 3.12
C GLU A 107 -11.85 3.97 2.94
N MET A 108 -11.63 2.69 2.60
CA MET A 108 -10.29 2.14 2.38
C MET A 108 -9.64 2.72 1.13
N ARG A 109 -10.37 2.84 0.02
CA ARG A 109 -9.85 3.45 -1.22
C ARG A 109 -9.39 4.89 -0.98
N GLU A 110 -10.19 5.66 -0.25
CA GLU A 110 -9.87 7.04 0.08
C GLU A 110 -8.65 7.14 1.01
N TYR A 111 -8.53 6.24 1.99
CA TYR A 111 -7.33 6.14 2.82
C TYR A 111 -6.06 5.92 1.99
N PHE A 112 -6.08 4.97 1.05
CA PHE A 112 -4.91 4.64 0.24
C PHE A 112 -4.54 5.74 -0.75
N LYS A 113 -5.52 6.43 -1.34
CA LYS A 113 -5.30 7.62 -2.19
C LYS A 113 -4.49 8.66 -1.43
N ARG A 114 -5.00 9.14 -0.30
CA ARG A 114 -4.32 10.15 0.52
C ARG A 114 -2.96 9.68 1.04
N SER A 115 -2.88 8.44 1.50
CA SER A 115 -1.66 7.94 2.16
C SER A 115 -0.52 7.70 1.18
N SER A 116 -0.83 7.24 -0.04
CA SER A 116 0.19 6.96 -1.06
C SER A 116 0.89 8.23 -1.55
N GLU A 117 0.15 9.34 -1.71
CA GLU A 117 0.71 10.65 -2.09
C GLU A 117 1.80 11.12 -1.10
N VAL A 118 1.58 10.91 0.20
CA VAL A 118 2.52 11.30 1.26
C VAL A 118 3.83 10.49 1.21
N MET A 119 3.86 9.35 0.51
CA MET A 119 5.05 8.50 0.41
C MET A 119 6.01 8.93 -0.70
N ILE A 120 5.58 9.80 -1.63
CA ILE A 120 6.44 10.32 -2.71
C ILE A 120 7.65 11.03 -2.10
N ASN A 121 8.84 10.64 -2.56
CA ASN A 121 10.13 11.11 -2.05
C ASN A 121 11.19 11.35 -3.13
N ARG A 122 10.89 11.01 -4.40
CA ARG A 122 11.73 11.29 -5.56
C ARG A 122 10.95 12.15 -6.54
N TYR A 123 11.53 13.27 -6.93
CA TYR A 123 11.02 14.07 -8.04
C TYR A 123 11.90 13.81 -9.26
N ILE A 124 11.31 13.31 -10.34
CA ILE A 124 11.97 13.22 -11.64
C ILE A 124 11.46 14.42 -12.44
N PRO A 125 12.30 15.46 -12.66
CA PRO A 125 11.91 16.55 -13.54
C PRO A 125 11.69 15.97 -14.95
N GLU A 126 10.55 16.30 -15.54
CA GLU A 126 10.29 16.04 -16.96
C GLU A 126 11.42 16.72 -17.73
N THR A 127 12.24 15.93 -18.43
CA THR A 127 13.42 16.48 -19.09
C THR A 127 12.96 17.52 -20.11
N ALA A 128 13.59 18.70 -20.04
CA ALA A 128 13.41 19.75 -21.02
C ALA A 128 13.71 19.20 -22.42
N GLU A 129 12.67 18.90 -23.19
CA GLU A 129 12.78 18.76 -24.63
C GLU A 129 13.18 20.14 -25.19
N GLY A 130 14.48 20.32 -25.44
CA GLY A 130 14.94 21.60 -25.98
C GLY A 130 16.45 21.75 -26.00
N SER A 131 17.12 21.07 -26.93
CA SER A 131 18.13 21.69 -27.81
C SER A 131 18.61 20.67 -28.83
N SER A 132 17.97 20.68 -30.00
CA SER A 132 18.68 20.32 -31.23
C SER A 132 19.77 21.36 -31.48
N THR A 133 20.97 20.91 -31.81
CA THR A 133 21.91 21.67 -32.64
C THR A 133 22.27 20.78 -33.81
#